data_AF-A0AA44EH34-F1
#
_entry.id   AF-A0AA44EH34-F1
#
_cell.length_a   1.000
_cell.length_b   1.000
_cell.length_c   1.000
_cell.angle_alpha   90.00
_cell.angle_beta   90.00
_cell.angle_gamma   90.00
#
_symmetry.space_group_name_H-M   'P 1'
#
loop_
_entity.id
_entity.type
_entity.pdbx_description
1 polymer ?
#
loop_
_entity_poly.entity_id
_entity_poly.type
_entity_poly.pdbx_seq_one_letter_code
_entity_poly.pdbx_strand_id
1 'polypeptide(L)' 'MLTIYDEIQQLRVELAACILTPADRAASEAELAKLLAEQASLDSAFDAIMADEEPPE' A
#
# COMPACT_ATOMS: atom_id res chain seq x y z
N MET A 1 -3.05 0.03 16.17
CA MET A 1 -3.42 0.02 14.75
C MET A 1 -2.11 0.09 13.99
N LEU A 2 -1.84 -0.88 13.11
CA LEU A 2 -0.73 -0.78 12.18
C LEU A 2 -1.06 0.28 11.13
N THR A 3 -0.04 0.93 10.57
CA THR A 3 -0.25 1.82 9.42
C THR A 3 -0.36 1.01 8.14
N ILE A 4 -0.96 1.58 7.08
CA ILE A 4 -0.98 0.97 5.73
C ILE A 4 0.43 0.57 5.29
N TYR A 5 1.44 1.37 5.63
CA TYR A 5 2.83 1.06 5.36
C TYR A 5 3.31 -0.21 6.08
N ASP A 6 3.02 -0.34 7.38
CA ASP A 6 3.43 -1.50 8.17
C ASP A 6 2.77 -2.79 7.65
N GLU A 7 1.49 -2.73 7.30
CA GLU A 7 0.73 -3.86 6.73
C GLU A 7 1.31 -4.31 5.37
N ILE A 8 1.69 -3.36 4.51
CA ILE A 8 2.38 -3.64 3.25
C ILE A 8 3.73 -4.33 3.50
N GLN A 9 4.53 -3.86 4.46
CA GLN A 9 5.83 -4.48 4.74
C GLN A 9 5.67 -5.88 5.31
N GLN A 10 4.69 -6.10 6.19
CA GLN A 10 4.42 -7.42 6.74
C GLN A 10 4.03 -8.41 5.64
N LEU A 11 3.09 -8.07 4.76
CA LEU A 11 2.67 -8.95 3.66
C LEU A 11 3.83 -9.26 2.71
N ARG A 12 4.71 -8.30 2.43
CA ARG A 12 5.92 -8.54 1.62
C ARG A 12 6.86 -9.55 2.26
N VAL A 13 7.06 -9.47 3.58
CA VAL A 13 7.88 -10.42 4.33
C VAL A 13 7.26 -11.81 4.29
N GLU A 14 5.95 -11.93 4.53
CA GLU A 14 5.23 -13.22 4.50
C GLU A 14 5.29 -13.87 3.11
N LEU A 15 5.08 -13.09 2.05
CA LEU A 15 5.19 -13.56 0.67
C LEU A 15 6.62 -13.99 0.31
N ALA A 16 7.64 -13.27 0.79
CA ALA A 16 9.04 -13.62 0.57
C ALA A 16 9.49 -14.85 1.36
N ALA A 17 8.87 -15.13 2.52
CA ALA A 17 9.22 -16.27 3.35
C ALA A 17 8.83 -17.62 2.74
N CYS A 18 8.00 -17.66 1.69
CA CYS A 18 7.54 -18.88 1.01
C CYS A 18 6.88 -19.92 1.94
N ILE A 19 6.35 -19.48 3.09
CA ILE A 19 5.71 -20.35 4.09
C ILE A 19 4.20 -20.52 3.85
N LEU A 20 3.63 -19.78 2.91
CA LEU A 20 2.20 -19.75 2.61
C LEU A 20 1.80 -20.88 1.67
N THR A 21 0.59 -21.41 1.85
CA THR A 21 -0.02 -22.27 0.82
C THR A 21 -0.32 -21.44 -0.44
N PRO A 22 -0.55 -22.06 -1.61
CA PRO A 22 -0.93 -21.31 -2.80
C PRO A 22 -2.20 -20.45 -2.61
N ALA A 23 -3.15 -20.91 -1.80
CA ALA A 23 -4.37 -20.17 -1.51
C ALA A 23 -4.09 -18.96 -0.59
N ASP A 24 -3.31 -19.17 0.48
CA ASP A 24 -2.94 -18.09 1.40
C ASP A 24 -2.08 -17.04 0.68
N ARG A 25 -1.16 -17.49 -0.19
CA ARG A 25 -0.36 -16.60 -1.03
C ARG A 25 -1.22 -15.72 -1.92
N ALA A 26 -2.21 -16.31 -2.61
CA ALA A 26 -3.12 -15.53 -3.46
C ALA A 26 -3.95 -14.52 -2.65
N ALA A 27 -4.36 -14.88 -1.43
CA ALA A 27 -5.05 -13.96 -0.54
C ALA A 27 -4.15 -12.80 -0.09
N SER A 28 -2.92 -13.08 0.36
CA SER A 28 -1.93 -12.08 0.74
C SER A 28 -1.52 -11.17 -0.42
N GLU A 29 -1.40 -11.70 -1.64
CA GLU A 29 -1.13 -10.91 -2.86
C GLU A 29 -2.30 -9.98 -3.19
N ALA A 30 -3.55 -10.44 -3.06
CA ALA A 30 -4.73 -9.61 -3.28
C ALA A 30 -4.86 -8.49 -2.23
N GLU A 31 -4.55 -8.79 -0.97
CA GLU A 31 -4.54 -7.80 0.11
C GLU A 31 -3.44 -6.76 -0.10
N LEU A 32 -2.23 -7.20 -0.46
CA LEU A 32 -1.12 -6.31 -0.80
C LEU A 32 -1.47 -5.38 -1.96
N ALA A 33 -2.11 -5.90 -3.01
CA ALA A 33 -2.54 -5.09 -4.16
C ALA A 33 -3.57 -4.02 -3.75
N LYS A 34 -4.51 -4.36 -2.87
CA LYS A 34 -5.49 -3.42 -2.33
C LYS A 34 -4.82 -2.29 -1.54
N LEU A 35 -3.92 -2.64 -0.62
CA LEU A 35 -3.22 -1.66 0.22
C LEU A 35 -2.32 -0.73 -0.59
N LEU A 36 -1.65 -1.24 -1.63
CA LEU A 36 -0.87 -0.42 -2.55
C LEU A 36 -1.73 0.56 -3.34
N ALA A 37 -2.92 0.15 -3.79
CA ALA A 37 -3.86 1.04 -4.46
C ALA A 37 -4.38 2.14 -3.52
N GLU A 38 -4.64 1.79 -2.26
CA GLU A 38 -5.05 2.75 -1.23
C GLU A 38 -3.94 3.75 -0.92
N GLN A 39 -2.70 3.28 -0.75
CA GLN A 39 -1.54 4.14 -0.57
C GLN A 39 -1.35 5.09 -1.76
N ALA A 40 -1.41 4.58 -3.00
CA ALA A 40 -1.30 5.40 -4.20
C ALA A 40 -2.43 6.46 -4.30
N SER A 41 -3.65 6.13 -3.87
CA SER A 41 -4.75 7.09 -3.81
C SER A 41 -4.50 8.20 -2.79
N LEU A 42 -3.93 7.86 -1.62
CA LEU A 42 -3.59 8.84 -0.60
C LEU A 42 -2.45 9.76 -1.05
N ASP A 43 -1.41 9.17 -1.64
CA ASP A 43 -0.28 9.92 -2.19
C ASP A 43 -0.75 10.89 -3.30
N SER A 44 -1.60 10.42 -4.23
CA SER A 44 -2.17 11.28 -5.27
C SER A 44 -3.07 12.38 -4.71
N ALA A 45 -3.83 12.13 -3.65
CA ALA A 45 -4.64 13.15 -3.00
C ALA A 45 -3.79 14.19 -2.29
N PHE A 46 -2.69 13.75 -1.67
CA PHE A 46 -1.72 14.63 -1.04
C PHE A 46 -1.04 15.54 -2.08
N ASP A 47 -0.56 14.98 -3.18
CA ASP A 47 0.05 15.74 -4.27
C ASP A 47 -0.91 16.79 -4.85
N ALA A 48 -2.20 16.46 -5.00
CA ALA A 48 -3.21 17.41 -5.48
C ALA A 48 -3.42 18.59 -4.52
N ILE A 49 -3.42 18.34 -3.20
CA ILE A 49 -3.52 19.40 -2.19
C ILE A 49 -2.29 20.31 -2.24
N MET A 50 -1.09 19.72 -2.36
CA MET A 50 0.16 20.48 -2.43
C MET A 50 0.26 21.33 -3.70
N ALA A 51 -0.30 20.87 -4.82
CA ALA A 51 -0.35 21.63 -6.07
C ALA A 51 -1.32 22.82 -6.02
N ASP A 52 -2.42 22.72 -5.25
CA ASP A 52 -3.39 23.81 -5.08
C ASP A 52 -2.91 24.92 -4.12
N GLU A 53 -1.91 24.65 -3.27
CA GLU A 53 -1.32 25.64 -2.34
C GLU A 53 -0.18 26.49 -2.96
N GLU A 54 0.24 26.23 -4.20
CA GLU A 54 1.32 26.99 -4.83
C GLU A 54 0.82 28.42 -5.20
N PRO A 55 1.35 29.50 -4.59
CA PRO A 55 0.91 30.86 -4.92
C PRO A 55 1.44 31.23 -6.32
N PRO A 56 0.65 31.93 -7.16
CA PRO A 56 1.15 32.39 -8.44
C PRO A 56 2.33 33.37 -8.25
N GLU A 57 3.44 33.11 -8.94
CA GLU A 57 4.62 34.00 -9.03
C GLU A 57 4.27 35.41 -9.55
#